data_AF-A0A372QNL0-F1
#
_entry.id   AF-A0A372QNL0-F1
#
_cell.length_a   1.000
_cell.length_b   1.000
_cell.length_c   1.000
_cell.angle_alpha   90.00
_cell.angle_beta   90.00
_cell.angle_gamma   90.00
#
_symmetry.space_group_name_H-M   'P 1'
#
loop_
_entity.id
_entity.type
_entity.pdbx_description
1 polymer ?
#
loop_
_entity_poly.entity_id
_entity_poly.type
_entity_poly.pdbx_seq_one_letter_code
_entity_poly.pdbx_strand_id
1 'polypeptide(L)'
;MEGWTSGNSDIDKFIKDTMCKPKNYSRKYSYLFLEWVPFDRFTDIKEIGEGGFAKVYSATWIDSESEYYENDDGSWEKVHSNPTKVALKRLNGSQNMSDKYLNELKIHWKISYGAGLTFFGLTKDLETKEFMMIIQFADEGNLRSILSNNFNNIM
;
A
#
# COMPACT_ATOMS: atom_id res chain seq x y z
N MET A 1 4.69 11.82 18.53
CA MET A 1 4.29 11.03 17.34
C MET A 1 2.96 10.35 17.64
N GLU A 2 1.88 11.13 17.64
CA GLU A 2 0.52 10.59 17.62
C GLU A 2 0.19 10.27 16.14
N GLY A 3 -0.51 9.16 15.88
CA GLY A 3 -0.97 8.81 14.52
C GLY A 3 -0.18 7.74 13.75
N TRP A 4 0.91 7.19 14.31
CA TRP A 4 1.76 6.19 13.64
C TRP A 4 1.45 4.72 13.98
N THR A 5 0.33 4.45 14.63
CA THR A 5 -0.08 3.09 15.01
C THR A 5 -1.43 2.75 14.40
N SER A 6 -1.53 1.53 13.89
CA SER A 6 -2.75 0.95 13.36
C SER A 6 -3.73 0.46 14.43
N GLY A 7 -3.32 0.49 15.70
CA GLY A 7 -4.00 -0.19 16.79
C GLY A 7 -3.89 -1.72 16.73
N ASN A 8 -3.04 -2.27 15.85
CA ASN A 8 -2.73 -3.71 15.79
C ASN A 8 -1.20 -3.93 15.85
N SER A 9 -0.75 -4.62 16.89
CA SER A 9 0.68 -4.81 17.16
C SER A 9 1.43 -5.57 16.08
N ASP A 10 0.77 -6.52 15.40
CA ASP A 10 1.41 -7.33 14.35
C ASP A 10 1.63 -6.51 13.08
N ILE A 11 0.67 -5.65 12.72
CA ILE A 11 0.81 -4.71 11.61
C ILE A 11 1.86 -3.66 11.92
N ASP A 12 1.81 -3.07 13.12
CA ASP A 12 2.78 -2.06 13.53
C ASP A 12 4.20 -2.63 13.54
N LYS A 13 4.36 -3.87 13.99
CA LYS A 13 5.64 -4.58 13.93
C LYS A 13 6.07 -4.83 12.48
N PHE A 14 5.16 -5.31 11.63
CA PHE A 14 5.47 -5.55 10.22
C PHE A 14 5.91 -4.27 9.50
N ILE A 15 5.21 -3.16 9.70
CA ILE A 15 5.58 -1.84 9.17
C ILE A 15 6.99 -1.44 9.65
N LYS A 16 7.26 -1.54 10.96
CA LYS A 16 8.59 -1.24 11.52
C LYS A 16 9.69 -2.13 10.96
N ASP A 17 9.41 -3.42 10.75
CA ASP A 17 10.36 -4.36 10.14
C ASP A 17 10.71 -3.94 8.70
N THR A 18 9.80 -3.28 7.98
CA THR A 18 10.09 -2.76 6.63
C THR A 18 11.03 -1.54 6.63
N MET A 19 11.04 -0.78 7.72
CA MET A 19 11.94 0.38 7.90
C MET A 19 13.37 -0.08 8.23
N CYS A 20 13.52 -1.20 8.94
CA CYS A 20 14.80 -1.74 9.38
C CYS A 20 15.53 -2.53 8.28
N LYS A 21 16.01 -1.88 7.22
CA LYS A 21 16.86 -2.55 6.21
C LYS A 21 18.32 -2.73 6.69
N PRO A 22 19.02 -3.81 6.28
CA PRO A 22 20.43 -4.03 6.63
C PRO A 22 21.35 -2.96 6.02
N LYS A 23 22.41 -2.60 6.76
CA LYS A 23 23.38 -1.49 6.54
C LYS A 23 24.08 -1.43 5.16
N ASN A 24 23.86 -2.39 4.26
CA ASN A 24 24.60 -2.53 3.00
C ASN A 24 23.82 -2.09 1.75
N TYR A 25 22.58 -1.60 1.88
CA TYR A 25 21.90 -0.93 0.78
C TYR A 25 22.33 0.54 0.74
N SER A 26 22.89 0.98 -0.39
CA SER A 26 23.32 2.36 -0.60
C SER A 26 22.19 3.34 -0.25
N ARG A 27 22.49 4.33 0.59
CA ARG A 27 21.64 5.44 1.08
C ARG A 27 21.00 6.34 -0.01
N LYS A 28 21.01 5.92 -1.29
CA LYS A 28 20.70 6.76 -2.45
C LYS A 28 19.38 6.42 -3.15
N TYR A 29 18.67 5.38 -2.71
CA TYR A 29 17.33 5.08 -3.19
C TYR A 29 16.35 5.39 -2.09
N SER A 30 15.33 6.20 -2.43
CA SER A 30 14.32 6.71 -1.52
C SER A 30 13.80 5.63 -0.58
N TYR A 31 13.54 6.04 0.65
CA TYR A 31 13.10 5.20 1.75
C TYR A 31 11.69 4.65 1.49
N LEU A 32 11.57 3.68 0.59
CA LEU A 32 10.34 2.92 0.33
C LEU A 32 10.19 1.89 1.47
N PHE A 33 9.68 2.35 2.61
CA PHE A 33 9.09 1.50 3.66
C PHE A 33 7.57 1.62 3.60
N LEU A 34 6.86 0.67 4.23
CA LEU A 34 5.41 0.72 4.26
C LEU A 34 4.92 1.81 5.22
N GLU A 35 3.94 2.60 4.79
CA GLU A 35 3.31 3.61 5.63
C GLU A 35 1.99 3.12 6.25
N TRP A 36 1.71 3.54 7.49
CA TRP A 36 0.36 3.49 8.02
C TRP A 36 -0.37 4.79 7.69
N VAL A 37 -1.47 4.71 6.93
CA VAL A 37 -2.20 5.88 6.47
C VAL A 37 -3.62 5.88 7.04
N PRO A 38 -4.04 6.93 7.78
CA PRO A 38 -5.43 7.09 8.20
C PRO A 38 -6.40 7.07 7.01
N PHE A 39 -7.55 6.42 7.18
CA PHE A 39 -8.49 6.19 6.07
C PHE A 39 -9.12 7.46 5.51
N ASP A 40 -9.20 8.52 6.32
CA ASP A 40 -9.71 9.84 5.93
C ASP A 40 -8.77 10.62 5.00
N ARG A 41 -7.60 10.06 4.65
CA ARG A 41 -6.70 10.57 3.60
C ARG A 41 -7.07 10.08 2.20
N PHE A 42 -8.06 9.19 2.09
CA PHE A 42 -8.55 8.67 0.82
C PHE A 42 -9.90 9.29 0.48
N THR A 43 -10.01 9.75 -0.77
CA THR A 43 -11.22 10.35 -1.34
C THR A 43 -11.57 9.65 -2.65
N ASP A 44 -12.75 9.95 -3.23
CA ASP A 44 -13.23 9.36 -4.49
C ASP A 44 -13.20 7.82 -4.53
N ILE A 45 -13.47 7.19 -3.39
CA ILE A 45 -13.38 5.73 -3.23
C ILE A 45 -14.48 5.07 -4.07
N LYS A 46 -14.09 4.21 -5.01
CA LYS A 46 -15.00 3.48 -5.91
C LYS A 46 -14.59 2.02 -6.02
N GLU A 47 -15.52 1.09 -5.86
CA GLU A 47 -15.25 -0.33 -6.10
C GLU A 47 -14.98 -0.54 -7.60
N ILE A 48 -13.87 -1.20 -7.92
CA ILE A 48 -13.43 -1.46 -9.31
C ILE A 48 -13.31 -2.96 -9.62
N GLY A 49 -13.44 -3.82 -8.61
CA GLY A 49 -13.44 -5.25 -8.79
C GLY A 49 -13.61 -6.01 -7.49
N GLU A 50 -14.24 -7.17 -7.61
CA GLU A 50 -14.41 -8.13 -6.53
C GLU A 50 -14.01 -9.51 -7.03
N GLY A 51 -13.26 -10.22 -6.21
CA GLY A 51 -12.96 -11.64 -6.38
C GLY A 51 -13.32 -12.43 -5.12
N GLY A 52 -13.14 -13.74 -5.16
CA GLY A 52 -13.51 -14.62 -4.03
C GLY A 52 -12.75 -14.33 -2.71
N PHE A 53 -11.64 -13.60 -2.76
CA PHE A 53 -10.77 -13.35 -1.60
C PHE A 53 -10.60 -11.87 -1.24
N ALA A 54 -10.98 -10.96 -2.14
CA ALA A 54 -10.70 -9.55 -1.98
C ALA A 54 -11.64 -8.67 -2.78
N LYS A 55 -11.90 -7.47 -2.26
CA LYS A 55 -12.47 -6.34 -3.00
C LYS A 55 -11.38 -5.32 -3.27
N VAL A 56 -11.42 -4.70 -4.44
CA VAL A 56 -10.47 -3.68 -4.86
C VAL A 56 -11.23 -2.40 -5.15
N TYR A 57 -10.72 -1.30 -4.62
CA TYR A 57 -11.26 0.03 -4.81
C TYR A 57 -10.21 0.91 -5.47
N SER A 58 -10.60 1.82 -6.36
CA SER A 58 -9.78 2.98 -6.68
C SER A 58 -10.03 4.08 -5.65
N ALA A 59 -9.00 4.84 -5.30
CA ALA A 59 -9.13 6.03 -4.46
C ALA A 59 -8.12 7.10 -4.87
N THR A 60 -8.42 8.35 -4.54
CA THR A 60 -7.46 9.46 -4.56
C THR A 60 -6.83 9.59 -3.17
N TRP A 61 -5.53 9.33 -3.06
CA TRP A 61 -4.76 9.58 -1.85
C TRP A 61 -4.23 11.02 -1.89
N ILE A 62 -4.75 11.87 -1.00
CA ILE A 62 -4.61 13.33 -1.11
C ILE A 62 -3.20 13.86 -0.80
N ASP A 63 -2.33 13.05 -0.19
CA ASP A 63 -1.00 13.43 0.29
C ASP A 63 0.02 12.28 0.11
N SER A 64 -0.04 11.64 -1.06
CA SER A 64 0.41 10.28 -1.34
C SER A 64 1.92 10.01 -1.36
N GLU A 65 2.72 11.00 -1.73
CA GLU A 65 4.15 10.84 -1.84
C GLU A 65 4.80 11.61 -0.71
N SER A 66 5.68 10.89 -0.04
CA SER A 66 6.42 11.34 1.13
C SER A 66 7.88 11.19 0.75
N GLU A 67 8.43 12.22 0.12
CA GLU A 67 9.87 12.35 0.19
C GLU A 67 10.18 12.68 1.65
N TYR A 68 10.82 11.73 2.32
CA TYR A 68 11.30 11.90 3.68
C TYR A 68 12.72 12.45 3.59
N TYR A 69 12.91 13.67 4.09
CA TYR A 69 14.23 14.29 4.21
C TYR A 69 14.68 14.21 5.67
N GLU A 70 15.93 13.80 5.87
CA GLU A 70 16.60 13.90 7.16
C GLU A 70 17.06 15.34 7.34
N ASN A 71 16.59 15.98 8.40
CA ASN A 71 17.02 17.30 8.82
C ASN A 71 18.40 17.23 9.47
N ASP A 72 19.10 18.36 9.56
CA ASP A 72 20.43 18.46 10.18
C ASP A 72 20.44 18.01 11.67
N ASP A 73 19.28 18.01 12.32
CA ASP A 73 19.09 17.56 13.71
C ASP A 73 18.76 16.06 13.85
N GLY A 74 18.70 15.32 12.72
CA GLY A 74 18.34 13.91 12.67
C GLY A 74 16.83 13.63 12.75
N SER A 75 15.99 14.67 12.74
CA SER A 75 14.54 14.52 12.56
C SER A 75 14.18 14.24 11.09
N TRP A 76 13.00 13.69 10.85
CA TRP A 76 12.51 13.39 9.51
C TRP A 76 11.31 14.26 9.20
N GLU A 77 11.35 14.97 8.08
CA GLU A 77 10.22 15.73 7.57
C GLU A 77 9.62 15.05 6.34
N LYS A 78 8.29 14.95 6.31
CA LYS A 78 7.53 14.42 5.19
C LYS A 78 7.10 15.57 4.29
N VAL A 79 7.63 15.62 3.07
CA VAL A 79 7.15 16.53 2.03
C VAL A 79 5.96 15.87 1.35
N HIS A 80 4.78 16.43 1.55
CA HIS A 80 3.55 15.94 0.92
C HIS A 80 3.52 16.34 -0.57
N SER A 81 3.22 15.37 -1.44
CA SER A 81 3.03 15.61 -2.87
C SER A 81 1.59 15.93 -3.26
N ASN A 82 1.41 16.08 -4.58
CA ASN A 82 0.11 16.11 -5.23
C ASN A 82 -0.71 14.85 -4.93
N PRO A 83 -2.05 14.97 -4.92
CA PRO A 83 -2.95 13.82 -4.85
C PRO A 83 -2.65 12.78 -5.93
N THR A 84 -2.57 11.51 -5.55
CA THR A 84 -2.29 10.40 -6.48
C THR A 84 -3.38 9.34 -6.41
N LYS A 85 -3.69 8.77 -7.58
CA LYS A 85 -4.63 7.66 -7.68
C LYS A 85 -3.97 6.36 -7.23
N VAL A 86 -4.62 5.65 -6.31
CA VAL A 86 -4.17 4.37 -5.77
C VAL A 86 -5.27 3.32 -5.87
N ALA A 87 -4.87 2.06 -5.75
CA ALA A 87 -5.79 0.96 -5.49
C ALA A 87 -5.73 0.56 -4.01
N LEU A 88 -6.91 0.45 -3.40
CA LEU A 88 -7.10 -0.09 -2.06
C LEU A 88 -7.59 -1.52 -2.19
N LYS A 89 -6.74 -2.50 -1.84
CA LYS A 89 -7.10 -3.92 -1.85
C LYS A 89 -7.50 -4.35 -0.45
N ARG A 90 -8.78 -4.62 -0.25
CA ARG A 90 -9.35 -5.17 1.00
C ARG A 90 -9.40 -6.69 0.91
N LEU A 91 -8.72 -7.39 1.83
CA LEU A 91 -8.85 -8.84 1.93
C LEU A 91 -10.02 -9.18 2.84
N ASN A 92 -10.88 -10.09 2.40
CA ASN A 92 -12.08 -10.45 3.14
C ASN A 92 -11.72 -11.07 4.49
N GLY A 93 -12.34 -10.58 5.57
CA GLY A 93 -12.12 -11.12 6.91
C GLY A 93 -10.87 -10.56 7.61
N SER A 94 -10.27 -9.49 7.07
CA SER A 94 -9.03 -8.92 7.63
C SER A 94 -9.21 -8.14 8.93
N GLN A 95 -10.45 -7.88 9.37
CA GLN A 95 -10.73 -7.23 10.66
C GLN A 95 -10.10 -7.98 11.84
N ASN A 96 -9.99 -9.29 11.72
CA ASN A 96 -9.26 -10.14 12.64
C ASN A 96 -7.92 -10.52 11.99
N MET A 97 -6.84 -9.90 12.47
CA MET A 97 -5.49 -10.21 12.02
C MET A 97 -5.22 -11.71 12.20
N SER A 98 -4.96 -12.40 11.09
CA SER A 98 -4.60 -13.81 11.08
C SER A 98 -3.22 -14.00 10.48
N ASP A 99 -2.54 -15.09 10.82
CA ASP A 99 -1.25 -15.45 10.23
C ASP A 99 -1.32 -15.52 8.70
N LYS A 100 -2.46 -15.96 8.16
CA LYS A 100 -2.71 -16.01 6.72
C LYS A 100 -2.68 -14.61 6.09
N TYR A 101 -3.41 -13.66 6.68
CA TYR A 101 -3.44 -12.28 6.18
C TYR A 101 -2.06 -11.63 6.28
N LEU A 102 -1.39 -11.77 7.43
CA LEU A 102 -0.04 -11.22 7.63
C LEU A 102 0.98 -11.83 6.66
N ASN A 103 0.87 -13.13 6.37
CA ASN A 103 1.72 -13.78 5.38
C ASN A 103 1.47 -13.26 3.96
N GLU A 104 0.22 -12.98 3.59
CA GLU A 104 -0.11 -12.37 2.30
C GLU A 104 0.52 -10.97 2.17
N LEU A 105 0.45 -10.14 3.22
CA LEU A 105 1.13 -8.83 3.24
C LEU A 105 2.64 -8.95 3.04
N LYS A 106 3.29 -9.90 3.75
CA LYS A 106 4.73 -10.17 3.63
C LYS A 106 5.12 -10.64 2.22
N ILE A 107 4.28 -11.44 1.58
CA ILE A 107 4.50 -11.90 0.20
C ILE A 107 4.39 -10.73 -0.77
N HIS A 108 3.33 -9.92 -0.66
CA HIS A 108 3.16 -8.73 -1.50
C HIS A 108 4.33 -7.76 -1.38
N TRP A 109 4.80 -7.52 -0.15
CA TRP A 109 5.98 -6.69 0.11
C TRP A 109 7.27 -7.22 -0.55
N LYS A 110 7.47 -8.53 -0.58
CA LYS A 110 8.63 -9.12 -1.26
C LYS A 110 8.56 -8.93 -2.78
N ILE A 111 7.37 -9.02 -3.37
CA ILE A 111 7.17 -8.98 -4.82
C ILE A 111 7.19 -7.53 -5.36
N SER A 112 6.78 -6.54 -4.55
CA SER A 112 6.77 -5.12 -4.95
C SER A 112 8.15 -4.55 -5.30
N TYR A 113 9.24 -5.23 -4.95
CA TYR A 113 10.61 -4.83 -5.28
C TYR A 113 11.12 -5.32 -6.65
N GLY A 114 10.37 -6.17 -7.36
CA GLY A 114 10.85 -6.80 -8.59
C GLY A 114 9.95 -6.56 -9.80
N ALA A 115 8.69 -7.00 -9.71
CA ALA A 115 7.77 -7.05 -10.86
C ALA A 115 6.31 -6.80 -10.49
N GLY A 116 6.02 -6.54 -9.20
CA GLY A 116 4.68 -6.24 -8.72
C GLY A 116 4.37 -4.75 -8.70
N LEU A 117 3.09 -4.42 -8.57
CA LEU A 117 2.63 -3.07 -8.24
C LEU A 117 3.29 -2.61 -6.94
N THR A 118 3.70 -1.34 -6.89
CA THR A 118 4.29 -0.77 -5.67
C THR A 118 3.33 -0.91 -4.50
N PHE A 119 3.82 -1.44 -3.39
CA PHE A 119 3.07 -1.55 -2.14
C PHE A 119 3.48 -0.40 -1.24
N PHE A 120 2.60 0.58 -1.07
CA PHE A 120 2.89 1.82 -0.35
C PHE A 120 2.68 1.68 1.15
N GLY A 121 1.69 0.90 1.57
CA GLY A 121 1.31 0.89 2.97
C GLY A 121 -0.02 0.25 3.25
N LEU A 122 -0.52 0.49 4.45
CA LEU A 122 -1.78 -0.06 4.96
C LEU A 122 -2.68 1.06 5.46
N THR A 123 -3.97 0.83 5.32
CA THR A 123 -5.02 1.62 5.97
C THR A 123 -6.08 0.69 6.57
N LYS A 124 -7.06 1.24 7.27
CA LYS A 124 -8.16 0.48 7.85
C LYS A 124 -9.48 1.19 7.66
N ASP A 125 -10.39 0.48 7.01
CA ASP A 125 -11.75 0.93 6.76
C ASP A 125 -12.45 1.22 8.10
N LEU A 126 -13.05 2.40 8.20
CA LEU A 126 -13.69 2.84 9.44
C LEU A 126 -15.04 2.15 9.69
N GLU A 127 -15.71 1.66 8.65
CA GLU A 127 -17.00 0.98 8.73
C GLU A 127 -16.80 -0.51 8.98
N THR A 128 -16.05 -1.19 8.12
CA THR A 128 -15.87 -2.65 8.21
C THR A 128 -14.79 -3.07 9.20
N LYS A 129 -13.93 -2.12 9.62
CA LYS A 129 -12.74 -2.38 10.46
C LYS A 129 -11.72 -3.32 9.80
N GLU A 130 -11.86 -3.58 8.51
CA GLU A 130 -10.93 -4.39 7.73
C GLU A 130 -9.71 -3.58 7.33
N PHE A 131 -8.55 -4.21 7.36
CA PHE A 131 -7.33 -3.64 6.81
C PHE A 131 -7.35 -3.71 5.28
N MET A 132 -6.79 -2.67 4.67
CA MET A 132 -6.63 -2.53 3.23
C MET A 132 -5.18 -2.25 2.89
N MET A 133 -4.70 -2.86 1.82
CA MET A 133 -3.41 -2.53 1.22
C MET A 133 -3.55 -1.32 0.30
N ILE A 134 -2.60 -0.39 0.40
CA ILE A 134 -2.46 0.75 -0.50
C ILE A 134 -1.42 0.36 -1.56
N ILE A 135 -1.86 0.18 -2.79
CA ILE A 135 -1.02 -0.28 -3.90
C ILE A 135 -1.13 0.66 -5.09
N GLN A 136 -0.11 0.65 -5.95
CA GLN A 136 -0.12 1.38 -7.22
C GLN A 136 -1.36 1.03 -8.02
N PHE A 137 -2.04 2.06 -8.53
CA PHE A 137 -3.16 1.88 -9.44
C PHE A 137 -2.64 1.49 -10.83
N ALA A 138 -3.21 0.46 -11.44
CA ALA A 138 -2.87 0.03 -12.80
C ALA A 138 -3.81 0.69 -13.81
N ASP A 139 -3.35 1.73 -14.50
CA ASP A 139 -4.17 2.52 -15.42
C ASP A 139 -4.64 1.75 -16.65
N GLU A 140 -3.90 0.73 -17.08
CA GLU A 140 -4.26 -0.13 -18.22
C GLU A 140 -5.31 -1.21 -17.86
N GLY A 141 -5.82 -1.19 -16.62
CA GLY A 141 -6.81 -2.13 -16.14
C GLY A 141 -6.20 -3.48 -15.74
N ASN A 142 -7.00 -4.55 -15.81
CA ASN A 142 -6.56 -5.88 -15.40
C ASN A 142 -6.12 -6.73 -16.60
N LEU A 143 -5.24 -7.71 -16.33
CA LEU A 143 -4.69 -8.61 -17.33
C LEU A 143 -5.77 -9.31 -18.17
N ARG A 144 -6.90 -9.68 -17.56
CA ARG A 144 -8.02 -10.32 -18.27
C ARG A 144 -8.62 -9.39 -19.32
N SER A 145 -8.81 -8.11 -19.00
CA SER A 145 -9.31 -7.09 -19.93
C SER A 145 -8.31 -6.84 -21.06
N ILE A 146 -7.02 -6.72 -20.74
CA ILE A 146 -5.96 -6.49 -21.73
C ILE A 146 -5.90 -7.67 -22.71
N LEU A 147 -5.87 -8.90 -22.19
CA LEU A 147 -5.84 -10.11 -23.02
C LEU A 147 -7.12 -10.25 -23.86
N SER A 148 -8.28 -9.84 -23.36
CA SER A 148 -9.53 -9.94 -24.12
C SER A 148 -9.63 -8.91 -25.25
N ASN A 149 -9.08 -7.70 -25.04
CA ASN A 149 -9.19 -6.61 -26.01
C ASN A 149 -8.07 -6.60 -27.05
N ASN A 150 -6.87 -7.09 -26.69
CA ASN A 150 -5.67 -7.01 -27.52
C ASN A 150 -5.13 -8.38 -27.96
N PHE A 151 -5.89 -9.48 -27.79
CA PHE A 151 -5.42 -10.83 -28.12
C PHE A 151 -4.80 -10.93 -29.53
N ASN A 152 -5.42 -10.26 -30.51
CA ASN A 152 -4.99 -10.29 -31.90
C ASN A 152 -3.82 -9.35 -32.23
N ASN A 153 -3.46 -8.41 -31.33
CA ASN A 153 -2.36 -7.47 -31.52
C ASN A 153 -1.12 -7.82 -30.68
N ILE A 154 -1.22 -8.81 -29.79
CA ILE A 154 -0.13 -9.29 -28.92
C ILE A 154 0.57 -10.53 -29.52
N MET A 155 -0.01 -11.14 -30.57
CA MET A 155 0.55 -12.28 -31.31
C MET A 155 1.15 -11.80 -32.64
#